data_AF-A0ABD6B8I5-F1
#
_entry.id   AF-A0ABD6B8I5-F1
#
_cell.length_a   1.000
_cell.length_b   1.000
_cell.length_c   1.000
_cell.angle_alpha   90.00
_cell.angle_beta   90.00
_cell.angle_gamma   90.00
#
_symmetry.space_group_name_H-M   'P 1'
#
loop_
_entity.id
_entity.type
_entity.pdbx_description
1 polymer ?
#
loop_
_entity_poly.entity_id
_entity_poly.type
_entity_poly.pdbx_seq_one_letter_code
_entity_poly.pdbx_strand_id
1 'polypeptide(L)'
;MLLRAITFVSGVAGAALPEKSIEIGARSMLVGYENPEDLEPEDWYVDAVRYASVLLAVAALIAPFLPTPSEGSDDEDAAAEAGPVVDVIESSD
;
A
#
# COMPACT_ATOMS: atom_id res chain seq x y z
N MET A 1 -3.93 6.21 -13.23
CA MET A 1 -4.28 7.54 -12.67
C MET A 1 -5.11 7.46 -11.39
N LEU A 2 -6.13 6.59 -11.31
CA LEU A 2 -6.99 6.44 -10.12
C LEU A 2 -6.23 6.22 -8.81
N LEU A 3 -5.28 5.27 -8.79
CA LEU A 3 -4.48 4.97 -7.59
C LEU A 3 -3.76 6.23 -7.08
N ARG A 4 -3.11 6.99 -7.97
CA ARG A 4 -2.42 8.25 -7.61
C ARG A 4 -3.37 9.28 -7.03
N ALA A 5 -4.56 9.43 -7.61
CA ALA A 5 -5.57 10.35 -7.11
C ALA A 5 -6.04 9.96 -5.70
N ILE A 6 -6.29 8.66 -5.47
CA ILE A 6 -6.64 8.14 -4.14
C ILE A 6 -5.49 8.39 -3.15
N THR A 7 -4.25 8.04 -3.51
CA THR A 7 -3.07 8.27 -2.65
C THR A 7 -2.90 9.75 -2.29
N PHE A 8 -3.07 10.64 -3.27
CA PHE A 8 -2.99 12.07 -3.04
C PHE A 8 -4.06 12.54 -2.06
N VAL A 9 -5.33 12.17 -2.29
CA VAL A 9 -6.45 12.54 -1.41
C VAL A 9 -6.25 11.97 -0.01
N SER A 10 -5.82 10.71 0.12
CA SER A 10 -5.50 10.10 1.41
C SER A 10 -4.37 10.83 2.13
N GLY A 11 -3.31 11.22 1.43
CA GLY A 11 -2.23 12.02 2.01
C GLY A 11 -2.69 13.41 2.48
N VAL A 12 -3.55 14.08 1.70
CA VAL A 12 -4.15 15.37 2.09
C VAL A 12 -5.05 15.21 3.32
N ALA A 13 -5.93 14.20 3.32
CA ALA A 13 -6.80 13.92 4.45
C ALA A 13 -6.02 13.59 5.73
N GLY A 14 -4.97 12.76 5.61
CA GLY A 14 -4.08 12.41 6.72
C GLY A 14 -3.29 13.58 7.28
N ALA A 15 -2.89 14.53 6.43
CA ALA A 15 -2.19 15.73 6.86
C ALA A 15 -3.12 16.75 7.55
N ALA A 16 -4.34 16.91 7.03
CA ALA A 16 -5.33 17.85 7.56
C ALA A 16 -5.99 17.35 8.85
N LEU A 17 -6.20 16.04 8.97
CA LEU A 17 -6.92 15.38 10.07
C LEU A 17 -6.09 14.20 10.63
N PRO A 18 -4.89 14.45 11.18
CA PRO A 18 -3.98 13.38 11.62
C PRO A 18 -4.59 12.54 12.75
N GLU A 19 -5.24 13.18 13.74
CA GLU A 19 -5.88 12.50 14.87
C GLU A 19 -6.99 11.55 14.40
N LYS A 20 -7.83 11.97 13.45
CA LYS A 20 -8.88 11.10 12.89
C LYS A 20 -8.31 9.94 12.08
N SER A 21 -7.17 10.16 11.43
CA SER A 21 -6.48 9.11 10.68
C SER A 21 -5.87 8.07 11.63
N ILE A 22 -5.34 8.53 12.77
CA ILE A 22 -4.86 7.66 13.86
C ILE A 22 -6.02 6.87 14.46
N GLU A 23 -7.16 7.50 14.76
CA GLU A 23 -8.34 6.83 15.32
C GLU A 23 -8.84 5.68 14.42
N ILE A 24 -8.95 5.95 13.10
CA ILE A 24 -9.34 4.92 12.12
C ILE A 24 -8.29 3.81 12.04
N GLY A 25 -7.01 4.17 12.06
CA GLY A 25 -5.89 3.22 12.08
C GLY A 25 -5.91 2.33 13.33
N ALA A 26 -6.12 2.91 14.51
CA ALA A 26 -6.21 2.19 15.78
C ALA A 26 -7.37 1.21 15.77
N ARG A 27 -8.54 1.63 15.31
CA ARG A 27 -9.74 0.77 15.23
C ARG A 27 -9.58 -0.40 14.26
N SER A 28 -8.71 -0.29 13.28
CA SER A 28 -8.46 -1.37 12.30
C SER A 28 -7.29 -2.27 12.70
N MET A 29 -6.19 -1.69 13.18
CA MET A 29 -4.97 -2.44 13.54
C MET A 29 -5.03 -3.07 14.92
N LEU A 30 -5.76 -2.47 15.87
CA LEU A 30 -5.81 -2.92 17.26
C LEU A 30 -7.08 -3.72 17.58
N VAL A 31 -7.73 -4.28 16.56
CA VAL A 31 -8.82 -5.24 16.77
C VAL A 31 -8.32 -6.41 17.61
N GLY A 32 -9.04 -6.71 18.70
CA GLY A 32 -8.74 -7.82 19.60
C GLY A 32 -7.85 -7.45 20.79
N TYR A 33 -7.38 -6.21 20.89
CA TYR A 33 -6.82 -5.69 22.14
C TYR A 33 -7.94 -5.30 23.11
N GLU A 34 -7.63 -5.35 24.40
CA GLU A 34 -8.65 -5.24 25.46
C GLU A 34 -9.15 -3.80 25.67
N ASN A 35 -8.34 -2.78 25.36
CA ASN A 35 -8.69 -1.35 25.53
C ASN A 35 -8.02 -0.41 24.48
N PRO A 36 -8.13 -0.67 23.17
CA PRO A 36 -7.51 0.19 22.15
C PRO A 36 -8.09 1.61 22.09
N GLU A 37 -9.31 1.83 22.56
CA GLU A 37 -9.99 3.12 22.61
C GLU A 37 -9.43 4.10 23.64
N ASP A 38 -8.75 3.59 24.67
CA ASP A 38 -8.15 4.40 25.75
C ASP A 38 -6.77 4.95 25.35
N LEU A 39 -6.27 4.60 24.16
CA LEU A 39 -4.98 5.05 23.67
C LEU A 39 -5.09 6.46 23.09
N GLU A 40 -4.46 7.41 23.77
CA GLU A 40 -4.28 8.76 23.26
C GLU A 40 -2.94 8.89 22.52
N PRO A 41 -2.91 9.46 21.31
CA PRO A 41 -1.66 9.67 20.60
C PRO A 41 -0.88 10.82 21.21
N GLU A 42 0.41 10.58 21.46
CA GLU A 42 1.34 11.63 21.85
C GLU A 42 1.50 12.70 20.74
N ASP A 43 1.73 13.96 21.10
CA ASP A 43 1.86 15.09 20.17
C ASP A 43 2.88 14.83 19.03
N TRP A 44 4.03 14.23 19.37
CA TRP A 44 5.07 13.91 18.39
C TRP A 44 4.60 12.89 17.36
N TYR A 45 3.71 11.98 17.74
CA TYR A 45 3.16 10.96 16.85
C TYR A 45 2.10 11.57 15.92
N VAL A 46 1.28 12.49 16.43
CA VAL A 46 0.36 13.29 15.61
C VAL A 46 1.13 14.07 14.54
N ASP A 47 2.24 14.71 14.92
CA ASP A 47 3.12 15.41 13.99
C ASP A 47 3.77 14.44 12.98
N ALA A 48 4.25 13.28 13.41
CA ALA A 48 4.82 12.27 12.52
C ALA A 48 3.82 11.79 11.47
N VAL A 49 2.57 11.52 11.86
CA VAL A 49 1.50 11.13 10.94
C VAL A 49 1.16 12.25 9.97
N ARG A 50 1.13 13.51 10.44
CA ARG A 50 0.94 14.68 9.57
C ARG A 50 2.04 14.75 8.51
N TYR A 51 3.31 14.68 8.91
CA TYR A 51 4.43 14.75 7.95
C TYR A 51 4.48 13.56 7.01
N ALA A 52 4.23 12.34 7.49
CA ALA A 52 4.14 11.15 6.66
C ALA A 52 3.03 11.29 5.59
N SER A 53 1.88 11.85 5.98
CA SER A 53 0.76 12.08 5.07
C SER A 53 1.06 13.17 4.03
N VAL A 54 1.78 14.24 4.42
CA VAL A 54 2.31 15.24 3.48
C VAL A 54 3.25 14.58 2.47
N LEU A 55 4.20 13.77 2.95
CA LEU A 55 5.14 13.05 2.09
C LEU A 55 4.41 12.11 1.12
N LEU A 56 3.36 11.43 1.58
CA LEU A 56 2.53 10.57 0.75
C LEU A 56 1.81 11.36 -0.36
N ALA A 57 1.25 12.52 -0.02
CA ALA A 57 0.62 13.40 -1.01
C ALA A 57 1.64 13.90 -2.05
N VAL A 58 2.82 14.34 -1.60
CA VAL A 58 3.92 14.77 -2.48
C VAL A 58 4.39 13.62 -3.37
N ALA A 59 4.55 12.41 -2.82
CA ALA A 59 4.93 11.22 -3.57
C ALA A 59 3.93 10.94 -4.70
N ALA A 60 2.62 11.06 -4.44
CA ALA A 60 1.59 10.87 -5.46
C ALA A 60 1.69 11.90 -6.60
N LEU A 61 2.08 13.15 -6.31
CA LEU A 61 2.28 14.20 -7.31
C LEU A 61 3.51 13.99 -8.17
N ILE A 62 4.62 13.51 -7.58
CA ILE A 62 5.88 13.31 -8.32
C ILE A 62 5.97 11.95 -9.02
N ALA A 63 5.13 10.98 -8.63
CA ALA A 63 5.13 9.62 -9.19
C ALA A 63 5.10 9.53 -10.73
N PRO A 64 4.40 10.40 -11.50
CA PRO A 64 4.45 10.37 -12.96
C PRO A 64 5.82 10.70 -13.57
N PHE A 65 6.70 11.35 -12.82
CA PHE A 65 8.02 11.80 -13.27
C PHE A 65 9.14 10.84 -12.85
N LEU A 66 8.84 9.83 -12.04
CA LEU A 66 9.82 8.84 -11.61
C LEU A 66 9.98 7.78 -12.70
N PRO A 67 11.21 7.33 -12.99
CA PRO A 67 11.43 6.21 -13.89
C PRO A 67 10.81 4.96 -13.28
N THR A 68 9.77 4.44 -13.93
CA THR A 68 9.25 3.11 -13.62
C THR A 68 9.99 2.10 -14.49
N PRO A 69 10.28 0.89 -13.99
CA PRO A 69 10.61 -0.23 -14.87
C PRO A 69 9.54 -0.29 -15.95
N SER A 70 9.92 -0.38 -17.22
CA SER A 70 8.96 -0.64 -18.29
C SER A 70 8.30 -1.97 -17.99
N GLU A 71 6.99 -1.97 -17.70
CA GLU A 71 6.18 -3.17 -17.94
C GLU A 71 6.44 -3.59 -19.38
N GLY A 72 6.85 -4.84 -19.57
CA GLY A 72 6.95 -5.43 -20.90
C GLY A 72 5.64 -5.18 -21.63
N SER A 73 5.77 -4.81 -22.90
CA SER A 73 4.68 -4.57 -23.85
C SER A 73 3.50 -5.52 -23.64
N ASP A 74 2.29 -4.96 -23.59
CA ASP A 74 1.05 -5.67 -23.83
C ASP A 74 1.17 -6.51 -25.11
N ASP A 75 1.21 -7.84 -24.99
CA ASP A 75 0.71 -8.74 -26.02
C ASP A 75 -0.48 -9.49 -25.40
N GLU A 76 -1.65 -9.23 -25.98
CA GLU A 76 -2.90 -9.95 -25.76
C GLU A 76 -2.70 -11.47 -25.97
N ASP A 77 -3.33 -12.29 -25.12
CA ASP A 77 -3.58 -13.73 -25.31
C ASP A 77 -2.42 -14.64 -25.74
N ALA A 78 -1.63 -15.17 -24.78
CA ALA A 78 -1.11 -16.54 -24.89
C ALA A 78 -0.60 -17.12 -23.55
N ALA A 79 -1.12 -18.32 -23.25
CA ALA A 79 -0.54 -19.35 -22.39
C ALA A 79 -0.44 -19.08 -20.88
N ALA A 80 -1.50 -19.51 -20.20
CA ALA A 80 -1.35 -20.08 -18.86
C ALA A 80 -0.18 -21.07 -18.83
N GLU A 81 0.73 -20.84 -17.88
CA GLU A 81 1.48 -21.85 -17.11
C GLU A 81 1.72 -23.20 -17.82
N ALA A 82 2.81 -23.28 -18.58
CA ALA A 82 3.53 -24.53 -18.75
C ALA A 82 4.82 -24.44 -17.92
N GLY A 83 4.70 -24.67 -16.61
CA GLY A 83 5.85 -24.97 -15.76
C GLY A 83 6.66 -26.16 -16.35
N PRO A 84 7.94 -26.30 -15.97
CA PRO A 84 8.80 -27.33 -16.53
C PRO A 84 8.22 -28.73 -16.30
N VAL A 85 7.85 -29.41 -17.39
CA VAL A 85 7.52 -30.83 -17.37
C VAL A 85 8.76 -31.62 -17.02
N VAL A 86 8.85 -32.09 -15.78
CA VAL A 86 9.81 -33.11 -15.38
C VAL A 86 9.29 -34.43 -15.93
N ASP A 87 9.93 -34.95 -16.98
CA ASP A 87 9.66 -36.30 -17.47
C ASP A 87 10.01 -37.29 -16.36
N VAL A 88 8.98 -37.88 -15.74
CA VAL A 88 9.12 -39.01 -14.85
C VAL A 88 9.52 -40.20 -15.72
N ILE A 89 10.79 -40.59 -15.66
CA ILE A 89 11.26 -41.84 -16.26
C ILE A 89 10.60 -42.97 -15.46
N GLU A 90 9.54 -43.56 -16.00
CA GLU A 90 9.00 -44.82 -15.48
C GLU A 90 10.05 -45.93 -15.72
N SER A 91 10.69 -46.37 -14.64
CA SER A 91 11.48 -47.60 -14.65
C SER A 91 10.52 -48.78 -14.83
N SER A 92 10.59 -49.46 -15.97
CA SER A 92 10.00 -50.79 -16.14
C SER A 92 11.03 -51.85 -15.70
N ASP A 93 10.57 -52.81 -14.90
CA ASP A 93 11.26 -54.04 -14.45
C ASP A 93 11.97 -54.81 -15.59
#